data_AF-A0A955DRP0-F1
#
_entry.id   AF-A0A955DRP0-F1
#
_cell.length_a   1.000
_cell.length_b   1.000
_cell.length_c   1.000
_cell.angle_alpha   90.00
_cell.angle_beta   90.00
_cell.angle_gamma   90.00
#
_symmetry.space_group_name_H-M   'P 1'
#
loop_
_entity.id
_entity.type
_entity.pdbx_description
1 polymer ?
#
loop_
_entity_poly.entity_id
_entity_poly.type
_entity_poly.pdbx_seq_one_letter_code
_entity_poly.pdbx_strand_id
1 'polypeptide(L)'
;MRISDIQRGKPTVLEVVTGAKDYFGHLSAMTEVEIFSSGLESETLLRVGKSAWTIEGANTHHQDLLSGVLVRALPRVAWVAAREPRDERVAATSLVLEIREFPSENVWPQPVDLGVDEKVVEAVRSKRKSLSSIGDVIAWLEERVLVTDLGGSTRVLLSSSPNPQADQRSAFRLYGRGWMVDVARDVDDRLLVTRVIEAKRAQSDDERRPILLVRGQFRFVDHTVAGRFRGTAR
;
A
#
# COMPACT_ATOMS: atom_id res chain seq x y z
N MET A 1 6.10 -1.34 -4.62
CA MET A 1 6.25 -2.28 -3.49
C MET A 1 5.05 -3.21 -3.45
N ARG A 2 5.18 -4.40 -2.85
CA ARG A 2 4.07 -5.36 -2.72
C ARG A 2 3.17 -4.99 -1.56
N ILE A 3 1.94 -5.48 -1.56
CA ILE A 3 1.00 -5.30 -0.44
C ILE A 3 1.59 -5.84 0.87
N SER A 4 2.33 -6.96 0.81
CA SER A 4 2.97 -7.59 1.96
C SER A 4 4.21 -6.86 2.49
N ASP A 5 4.68 -5.82 1.79
CA ASP A 5 5.74 -4.95 2.29
C ASP A 5 5.18 -3.83 3.20
N ILE A 6 3.84 -3.72 3.34
CA ILE A 6 3.19 -2.71 4.20
C ILE A 6 3.37 -3.06 5.67
N GLN A 7 3.96 -2.12 6.41
CA GLN A 7 4.16 -2.24 7.86
C GLN A 7 3.22 -1.33 8.68
N ARG A 8 2.47 -0.45 8.01
CA ARG A 8 1.60 0.56 8.63
C ARG A 8 0.16 0.09 8.72
N GLY A 9 -0.61 0.75 9.58
CA GLY A 9 -1.98 0.35 9.89
C GLY A 9 -2.01 -0.70 11.00
N LYS A 10 -3.17 -0.80 11.65
CA LYS A 10 -3.38 -1.70 12.78
C LYS A 10 -3.30 -3.15 12.30
N PRO A 11 -2.33 -3.95 12.79
CA PRO A 11 -2.20 -5.33 12.36
C PRO A 11 -3.27 -6.22 12.99
N THR A 12 -3.79 -7.17 12.22
CA THR A 12 -4.49 -8.36 12.71
C THR A 12 -3.96 -9.57 11.96
N VAL A 13 -3.66 -10.65 12.69
CA VAL A 13 -3.28 -11.94 12.09
C VAL A 13 -4.41 -12.93 12.34
N LEU A 14 -4.90 -13.55 11.27
CA LEU A 14 -5.99 -14.52 11.31
C LEU A 14 -5.52 -15.85 10.74
N GLU A 15 -5.88 -16.95 11.37
CA GLU A 15 -5.86 -18.25 10.72
C GLU A 15 -7.27 -18.62 10.29
N VAL A 16 -7.43 -18.96 9.02
CA VAL A 16 -8.74 -19.28 8.41
C VAL A 16 -8.71 -20.62 7.70
N VAL A 17 -9.85 -21.30 7.77
CA VAL A 17 -10.15 -22.53 7.04
C VAL A 17 -11.33 -22.28 6.12
N THR A 18 -11.55 -23.17 5.16
CA THR A 18 -12.71 -23.13 4.28
C THR A 18 -13.96 -23.63 5.03
N GLY A 19 -15.07 -22.89 4.96
CA GLY A 19 -16.33 -23.27 5.63
C GLY A 19 -17.16 -24.32 4.87
N ALA A 20 -17.10 -24.32 3.53
CA ALA A 20 -17.90 -25.22 2.68
C ALA A 20 -17.08 -26.08 1.71
N LYS A 21 -15.79 -25.76 1.51
CA LYS A 21 -14.85 -26.51 0.66
C LYS A 21 -13.82 -27.18 1.55
N ASP A 22 -13.07 -28.14 1.01
CA ASP A 22 -11.97 -28.79 1.75
C ASP A 22 -10.63 -28.04 1.60
N TYR A 23 -10.52 -27.12 0.63
CA TYR A 23 -9.27 -26.43 0.34
C TYR A 23 -9.43 -25.09 -0.42
N PHE A 24 -8.38 -24.27 -0.32
CA PHE A 24 -8.13 -22.98 -0.96
C PHE A 24 -7.45 -23.09 -2.34
N GLY A 25 -7.03 -24.29 -2.74
CA GLY A 25 -6.39 -24.56 -4.02
C GLY A 25 -4.91 -24.16 -3.99
N HIS A 26 -4.33 -23.85 -5.15
CA HIS A 26 -2.92 -23.47 -5.27
C HIS A 26 -2.71 -21.96 -5.00
N LEU A 27 -3.12 -21.49 -3.83
CA LEU A 27 -2.86 -20.12 -3.40
C LEU A 27 -1.42 -20.01 -2.88
N SER A 28 -0.60 -19.13 -3.45
CA SER A 28 0.77 -18.89 -3.00
C SER A 28 0.82 -17.92 -1.82
N ALA A 29 1.89 -17.97 -1.03
CA ALA A 29 2.15 -16.95 0.00
C ALA A 29 2.35 -15.58 -0.65
N MET A 30 2.14 -14.52 0.13
CA MET A 30 2.21 -13.11 -0.27
C MET A 30 1.14 -12.67 -1.29
N THR A 31 0.18 -13.54 -1.61
CA THR A 31 -0.95 -13.22 -2.49
C THR A 31 -1.89 -12.25 -1.78
N GLU A 32 -2.22 -11.14 -2.45
CA GLU A 32 -3.23 -10.21 -1.97
C GLU A 32 -4.62 -10.86 -1.96
N VAL A 33 -5.37 -10.63 -0.88
CA VAL A 33 -6.72 -11.18 -0.68
C VAL A 33 -7.67 -10.10 -0.22
N GLU A 34 -8.95 -10.30 -0.48
CA GLU A 34 -10.03 -9.47 0.05
C GLU A 34 -10.96 -10.30 0.93
N ILE A 35 -11.36 -9.73 2.07
CA ILE A 35 -12.29 -10.35 3.01
C ILE A 35 -13.54 -9.47 3.09
N PHE A 36 -14.70 -10.06 2.85
CA PHE A 36 -15.98 -9.35 2.84
C PHE A 36 -17.11 -10.29 3.26
N SER A 37 -18.22 -9.71 3.73
CA SER A 37 -19.44 -10.47 4.02
C SER A 37 -20.36 -10.48 2.78
N SER A 38 -20.94 -11.63 2.49
CA SER A 38 -22.06 -11.72 1.55
C SER A 38 -23.33 -11.24 2.25
N GLY A 39 -23.94 -10.18 1.75
CA GLY A 39 -25.17 -9.61 2.34
C GLY A 39 -26.39 -10.53 2.29
N LEU A 40 -26.36 -11.59 1.47
CA LEU A 40 -27.49 -12.50 1.27
C LEU A 40 -27.52 -13.65 2.28
N GLU A 41 -26.35 -14.17 2.67
CA GLU A 41 -26.24 -15.42 3.45
C GLU A 41 -25.47 -15.22 4.77
N SER A 42 -25.01 -14.01 5.06
CA SER A 42 -24.15 -13.71 6.22
C SER A 42 -22.86 -14.55 6.25
N GLU A 43 -22.47 -15.10 5.11
CA GLU A 43 -21.20 -15.82 4.94
C GLU A 43 -20.04 -14.85 4.85
N THR A 44 -18.91 -15.23 5.46
CA THR A 44 -17.64 -14.53 5.28
C THR A 44 -16.90 -15.13 4.11
N LEU A 45 -16.56 -14.30 3.14
CA LEU A 45 -15.89 -14.71 1.91
C LEU A 45 -14.46 -14.17 1.85
N LEU A 46 -13.54 -15.01 1.41
CA LEU A 46 -12.20 -14.67 0.96
C LEU A 46 -12.20 -14.64 -0.56
N ARG A 47 -11.77 -13.54 -1.18
CA ARG A 47 -11.62 -13.41 -2.64
C ARG A 47 -10.17 -13.20 -3.04
N VAL A 48 -9.77 -13.91 -4.10
CA VAL A 48 -8.51 -13.71 -4.81
C VAL A 48 -8.80 -13.70 -6.31
N GLY A 49 -8.65 -12.52 -6.93
CA GLY A 49 -9.02 -12.33 -8.33
C GLY A 49 -10.49 -12.71 -8.58
N LYS A 50 -10.71 -13.73 -9.42
CA LYS A 50 -12.06 -14.25 -9.75
C LYS A 50 -12.53 -15.39 -8.84
N SER A 51 -11.66 -15.89 -7.97
CA SER A 51 -11.97 -17.03 -7.08
C SER A 51 -12.44 -16.52 -5.72
N ALA A 52 -13.44 -17.20 -5.16
CA ALA A 52 -13.93 -16.92 -3.82
C ALA A 52 -14.18 -18.22 -3.03
N TRP A 53 -13.98 -18.13 -1.71
CA TRP A 53 -14.19 -19.20 -0.75
C TRP A 53 -14.92 -18.67 0.47
N THR A 54 -15.92 -19.40 0.94
CA THR A 54 -16.46 -19.23 2.29
C THR A 54 -15.39 -19.62 3.29
N ILE A 55 -15.13 -18.74 4.26
CA ILE A 55 -14.09 -18.92 5.26
C ILE A 55 -14.64 -18.78 6.68
N GLU A 56 -14.00 -19.50 7.59
CA GLU A 56 -14.24 -19.45 9.02
C GLU A 56 -12.90 -19.32 9.74
N GLY A 57 -12.91 -18.78 10.95
CA GLY A 57 -11.72 -18.82 11.81
C GLY A 57 -11.36 -20.26 12.14
N ALA A 58 -10.06 -20.60 12.11
CA ALA A 58 -9.59 -21.95 12.39
C ALA A 58 -9.94 -22.45 13.82
N ASN A 59 -10.27 -21.54 14.73
CA ASN A 59 -10.81 -21.79 16.06
C ASN A 59 -11.65 -20.60 16.55
N THR A 60 -12.24 -20.69 17.74
CA THR A 60 -13.06 -19.62 18.33
C THR A 60 -12.35 -18.28 18.40
N HIS A 61 -11.07 -18.26 18.78
CA HIS A 61 -10.29 -17.02 18.85
C HIS A 61 -10.17 -16.34 17.47
N HIS A 62 -9.81 -17.11 16.44
CA HIS A 62 -9.74 -16.56 15.08
C HIS A 62 -11.10 -16.21 14.50
N GLN A 63 -12.16 -16.91 14.89
CA GLN A 63 -13.53 -16.58 14.50
C GLN A 63 -13.97 -15.24 15.10
N ASP A 64 -13.64 -14.98 16.36
CA ASP A 64 -13.91 -13.70 17.02
C ASP A 64 -13.11 -12.56 16.37
N LEU A 65 -11.83 -12.80 16.03
CA LEU A 65 -11.01 -11.82 15.33
C LEU A 65 -11.54 -11.53 13.92
N LEU A 66 -11.94 -12.57 13.16
CA LEU A 66 -12.53 -12.45 11.82
C LEU A 66 -13.83 -11.64 11.87
N SER A 67 -14.71 -11.98 12.82
CA SER A 67 -15.96 -11.25 13.07
C SER A 67 -15.68 -9.80 13.45
N GLY A 68 -14.68 -9.56 14.30
CA GLY A 68 -14.27 -8.22 14.70
C GLY A 68 -13.75 -7.38 13.54
N VAL A 69 -12.96 -7.96 12.62
CA VAL A 69 -12.49 -7.28 11.40
C VAL A 69 -13.69 -6.88 10.53
N LEU A 70 -14.65 -7.77 10.33
CA LEU A 70 -15.84 -7.49 9.52
C LEU A 70 -16.71 -6.39 10.15
N VAL A 71 -17.02 -6.50 11.45
CA VAL A 71 -17.85 -5.56 12.20
C VAL A 71 -17.25 -4.16 12.21
N ARG A 72 -15.93 -4.04 12.38
CA ARG A 72 -15.25 -2.73 12.33
C ARG A 72 -15.40 -2.03 10.98
N ALA A 73 -15.53 -2.81 9.90
CA ALA A 73 -15.67 -2.34 8.53
C ALA A 73 -14.64 -1.25 8.12
N LEU A 74 -13.47 -1.26 8.76
CA LEU A 74 -12.39 -0.32 8.47
C LEU A 74 -11.76 -0.67 7.12
N PRO A 75 -11.34 0.35 6.34
CA PRO A 75 -10.54 0.12 5.15
C PRO A 75 -9.30 -0.70 5.48
N ARG A 76 -9.01 -1.68 4.63
CA ARG A 76 -8.00 -2.69 4.93
C ARG A 76 -7.32 -3.19 3.68
N VAL A 77 -6.14 -3.72 3.89
CA VAL A 77 -5.44 -4.57 2.94
C VAL A 77 -5.09 -5.88 3.63
N ALA A 78 -5.14 -6.97 2.89
CA ALA A 78 -4.86 -8.29 3.44
C ALA A 78 -4.06 -9.14 2.44
N TRP A 79 -3.26 -10.05 2.97
CA TRP A 79 -2.54 -11.03 2.15
C TRP A 79 -2.35 -12.35 2.88
N VAL A 80 -2.06 -13.40 2.11
CA VAL A 80 -1.67 -14.71 2.64
C VAL A 80 -0.25 -14.60 3.21
N ALA A 81 -0.12 -14.56 4.53
CA ALA A 81 1.18 -14.56 5.21
C ALA A 81 1.81 -15.95 5.22
N ALA A 82 1.00 -16.99 5.45
CA ALA A 82 1.40 -18.38 5.38
C ALA A 82 0.22 -19.27 4.95
N ARG A 83 0.53 -20.52 4.60
CA ARG A 83 -0.45 -21.54 4.21
C ARG A 83 -0.02 -22.91 4.69
N GLU A 84 -1.00 -23.78 4.91
CA GLU A 84 -0.81 -25.19 5.24
C GLU A 84 -1.62 -26.06 4.27
N PRO A 85 -1.03 -27.10 3.64
CA PRO A 85 0.41 -27.40 3.60
C PRO A 85 1.23 -26.30 2.93
N ARG A 86 2.49 -26.15 3.37
CA ARG A 86 3.43 -25.15 2.84
C ARG A 86 3.85 -25.39 1.38
N ASP A 87 3.76 -26.63 0.91
CA ASP A 87 4.07 -26.97 -0.49
C ASP A 87 3.01 -26.38 -1.43
N GLU A 88 3.40 -25.42 -2.28
CA GLU A 88 2.49 -24.74 -3.21
C GLU A 88 1.84 -25.67 -4.24
N ARG A 89 2.45 -26.84 -4.49
CA ARG A 89 1.91 -27.87 -5.39
C ARG A 89 0.76 -28.66 -4.79
N VAL A 90 0.56 -28.57 -3.48
CA VAL A 90 -0.59 -29.17 -2.79
C VAL A 90 -1.66 -28.10 -2.62
N ALA A 91 -2.93 -28.47 -2.51
CA ALA A 91 -3.97 -27.50 -2.19
C ALA A 91 -3.87 -27.09 -0.71
N ALA A 92 -3.90 -25.79 -0.42
CA ALA A 92 -3.89 -25.31 0.97
C ALA A 92 -5.24 -25.62 1.64
N THR A 93 -5.22 -26.13 2.86
CA THR A 93 -6.40 -26.39 3.70
C THR A 93 -6.59 -25.32 4.78
N SER A 94 -5.52 -24.63 5.19
CA SER A 94 -5.54 -23.48 6.10
C SER A 94 -4.67 -22.34 5.57
N LEU A 95 -5.07 -21.10 5.84
CA LEU A 95 -4.31 -19.90 5.50
C LEU A 95 -4.12 -19.03 6.75
N VAL A 96 -2.91 -18.52 6.93
CA VAL A 96 -2.64 -17.41 7.84
C VAL A 96 -2.69 -16.13 7.02
N LEU A 97 -3.62 -15.24 7.35
CA LEU A 97 -3.79 -13.94 6.74
C LEU A 97 -3.20 -12.87 7.64
N GLU A 98 -2.46 -11.94 7.04
CA GLU A 98 -2.09 -10.68 7.70
C GLU A 98 -2.94 -9.55 7.13
N ILE A 99 -3.54 -8.78 8.02
CA ILE A 99 -4.46 -7.69 7.70
C ILE A 99 -3.91 -6.42 8.30
N ARG A 100 -3.94 -5.34 7.53
CA ARG A 100 -3.63 -3.99 7.98
C ARG A 100 -4.88 -3.12 7.83
N GLU A 101 -5.45 -2.71 8.96
CA GLU A 101 -6.61 -1.81 9.01
C GLU A 101 -6.16 -0.35 9.13
N PHE A 102 -6.81 0.51 8.37
CA PHE A 102 -6.60 1.95 8.33
C PHE A 102 -7.85 2.69 8.81
N PRO A 103 -7.70 3.85 9.44
CA PRO A 103 -8.84 4.61 9.97
C PRO A 103 -9.75 5.17 8.88
N SER A 104 -9.21 5.43 7.68
CA SER A 104 -10.01 5.84 6.52
C SER A 104 -9.32 5.48 5.21
N GLU A 105 -10.12 5.48 4.14
CA GLU A 105 -9.67 5.33 2.77
C GLU A 105 -10.17 6.51 1.95
N ASN A 106 -9.28 7.04 1.11
CA ASN A 106 -9.62 8.08 0.15
C ASN A 106 -9.39 7.55 -1.27
N VAL A 107 -10.24 7.98 -2.20
CA VAL A 107 -10.08 7.70 -3.63
C VAL A 107 -9.77 9.00 -4.35
N TRP A 108 -8.64 9.03 -5.06
CA TRP A 108 -8.24 10.14 -5.92
C TRP A 108 -8.58 9.75 -7.37
N PRO A 109 -9.67 10.30 -7.94
CA PRO A 109 -10.22 9.80 -9.20
C PRO A 109 -9.41 10.21 -10.44
N GLN A 110 -8.60 11.27 -10.32
CA GLN A 110 -7.74 11.74 -11.39
C GLN A 110 -6.32 11.16 -11.25
N PRO A 111 -5.57 10.99 -12.35
CA PRO A 111 -4.15 10.70 -12.29
C PRO A 111 -3.39 11.73 -11.46
N VAL A 112 -2.42 11.26 -10.68
CA VAL A 112 -1.67 12.07 -9.72
C VAL A 112 -0.19 11.99 -10.03
N ASP A 113 0.33 13.13 -10.50
CA ASP A 113 1.73 13.29 -10.85
C ASP A 113 2.51 13.80 -9.64
N LEU A 114 3.48 13.00 -9.19
CA LEU A 114 4.40 13.35 -8.12
C LEU A 114 5.73 13.79 -8.74
N GLY A 115 5.93 15.10 -8.86
CA GLY A 115 7.06 15.65 -9.58
C GLY A 115 8.39 15.50 -8.85
N VAL A 116 9.43 15.12 -9.60
CA VAL A 116 10.80 14.95 -9.12
C VAL A 116 11.69 15.99 -9.81
N ASP A 117 12.30 16.87 -9.03
CA ASP A 117 13.24 17.90 -9.52
C ASP A 117 14.71 17.49 -9.33
N GLU A 118 15.64 18.34 -9.79
CA GLU A 118 17.08 18.10 -9.69
C GLU A 118 17.55 17.93 -8.25
N LYS A 119 16.99 18.71 -7.32
CA LYS A 119 17.39 18.65 -5.90
C LYS A 119 17.06 17.30 -5.31
N VAL A 120 15.88 16.76 -5.64
CA VAL A 120 15.48 15.41 -5.22
C VAL A 120 16.35 14.35 -5.86
N VAL A 121 16.65 14.47 -7.17
CA VAL A 121 17.54 13.52 -7.86
C VAL A 121 18.91 13.47 -7.19
N GLU A 122 19.52 14.62 -6.93
CA GLU A 122 20.82 14.71 -6.24
C GLU A 122 20.75 14.12 -4.83
N ALA A 123 19.71 14.46 -4.07
CA ALA A 123 19.50 13.94 -2.72
C ALA A 123 19.35 12.41 -2.70
N VAL A 124 18.62 11.82 -3.65
CA VAL A 124 18.47 10.37 -3.75
C VAL A 124 19.79 9.70 -4.16
N ARG A 125 20.48 10.25 -5.17
CA ARG A 125 21.77 9.71 -5.64
C ARG A 125 22.87 9.75 -4.59
N SER A 126 22.87 10.78 -3.73
CA SER A 126 23.81 10.87 -2.61
C SER A 126 23.70 9.65 -1.67
N LYS A 127 22.49 9.09 -1.52
CA LYS A 127 22.19 7.90 -0.70
C LYS A 127 22.27 6.59 -1.50
N ARG A 128 22.00 6.65 -2.81
CA ARG A 128 21.95 5.50 -3.72
C ARG A 128 22.77 5.79 -4.97
N LYS A 129 24.10 5.63 -4.85
CA LYS A 129 25.07 5.96 -5.91
C LYS A 129 24.91 5.14 -7.20
N SER A 130 24.19 4.02 -7.15
CA SER A 130 23.92 3.17 -8.32
C SER A 130 22.88 3.74 -9.28
N LEU A 131 22.12 4.77 -8.88
CA LEU A 131 21.08 5.38 -9.71
C LEU A 131 21.70 6.45 -10.62
N SER A 132 21.79 6.17 -11.91
CA SER A 132 22.60 6.93 -12.88
C SER A 132 21.81 7.95 -13.69
N SER A 133 20.51 7.74 -13.86
CA SER A 133 19.59 8.61 -14.63
C SER A 133 18.44 9.14 -13.75
N ILE A 134 17.66 10.11 -14.25
CA ILE A 134 16.41 10.52 -13.57
C ILE A 134 15.36 9.42 -13.67
N GLY A 135 15.32 8.69 -14.79
CA GLY A 135 14.46 7.51 -14.96
C GLY A 135 14.73 6.44 -13.90
N ASP A 136 16.01 6.22 -13.55
CA ASP A 136 16.39 5.28 -12.49
C ASP A 136 15.86 5.72 -11.12
N VAL A 137 15.87 7.02 -10.85
CA VAL A 137 15.34 7.60 -9.60
C VAL A 137 13.82 7.49 -9.55
N ILE A 138 13.12 7.80 -10.65
CA ILE A 138 11.66 7.67 -10.77
C ILE A 138 11.24 6.21 -10.57
N ALA A 139 11.83 5.28 -11.32
CA ALA A 139 11.54 3.86 -11.21
C ALA A 139 11.80 3.33 -9.79
N TRP A 140 12.89 3.80 -9.17
CA TRP A 140 13.20 3.45 -7.79
C TRP A 140 12.17 4.00 -6.79
N LEU A 141 11.71 5.25 -6.95
CA LEU A 141 10.65 5.82 -6.11
C LEU A 141 9.33 5.06 -6.27
N GLU A 142 8.94 4.71 -7.49
CA GLU A 142 7.76 3.91 -7.78
C GLU A 142 7.83 2.53 -7.10
N GLU A 143 8.96 1.84 -7.25
CA GLU A 143 9.21 0.53 -6.63
C GLU A 143 9.11 0.61 -5.10
N ARG A 144 9.55 1.72 -4.50
CA ARG A 144 9.63 1.87 -3.04
C ARG A 144 8.37 2.40 -2.41
N VAL A 145 7.61 3.25 -3.08
CA VAL A 145 6.51 4.03 -2.46
C VAL A 145 5.13 3.60 -2.95
N LEU A 146 4.99 3.26 -4.23
CA LEU A 146 3.68 2.91 -4.78
C LEU A 146 3.36 1.45 -4.51
N VAL A 147 2.14 1.18 -4.09
CA VAL A 147 1.61 -0.17 -3.94
C VAL A 147 0.71 -0.45 -5.13
N THR A 148 1.08 -1.40 -6.00
CA THR A 148 0.23 -1.80 -7.11
C THR A 148 -0.76 -2.86 -6.64
N ASP A 149 -2.03 -2.73 -7.01
CA ASP A 149 -3.02 -3.79 -6.82
C ASP A 149 -3.01 -4.81 -7.95
N LEU A 150 -3.71 -5.93 -7.73
CA LEU A 150 -3.85 -6.99 -8.74
C LEU A 150 -4.53 -6.52 -10.03
N GLY A 151 -5.27 -5.41 -9.99
CA GLY A 151 -5.94 -4.79 -11.13
C GLY A 151 -5.10 -3.73 -11.86
N GLY A 152 -3.86 -3.50 -11.42
CA GLY A 152 -2.96 -2.49 -12.00
C GLY A 152 -3.22 -1.06 -11.54
N SER A 153 -4.15 -0.81 -10.60
CA SER A 153 -4.29 0.50 -9.96
C SER A 153 -3.21 0.67 -8.89
N THR A 154 -2.97 1.93 -8.48
CA THR A 154 -1.98 2.21 -7.44
C THR A 154 -2.62 2.70 -6.15
N ARG A 155 -1.92 2.41 -5.06
CA ARG A 155 -2.26 2.77 -3.71
C ARG A 155 -1.05 3.41 -3.05
N VAL A 156 -1.29 4.36 -2.18
CA VAL A 156 -0.26 4.97 -1.34
C VAL A 156 -0.74 5.02 0.11
N LEU A 157 0.22 5.04 1.02
CA LEU A 157 0.00 5.26 2.43
C LEU A 157 0.36 6.71 2.74
N LEU A 158 -0.60 7.49 3.21
CA LEU A 158 -0.48 8.96 3.30
C LEU A 158 -0.76 9.45 4.73
N SER A 159 0.02 10.41 5.22
CA SER A 159 -0.33 11.21 6.40
C SER A 159 -0.06 12.69 6.17
N SER A 160 -0.58 13.56 7.03
CA SER A 160 -0.22 14.99 7.05
C SER A 160 1.30 15.18 7.24
N SER A 161 1.91 16.18 6.58
CA SER A 161 3.35 16.43 6.71
C SER A 161 3.73 16.75 8.17
N PRO A 162 4.77 16.11 8.75
CA PRO A 162 5.26 16.42 10.09
C PRO A 162 5.80 17.85 10.23
N ASN A 163 6.33 18.40 9.14
CA ASN A 163 6.92 19.74 9.08
C ASN A 163 6.20 20.56 7.99
N PRO A 164 4.97 21.03 8.21
CA PRO A 164 4.32 21.94 7.29
C PRO A 164 5.08 23.27 7.32
N GLN A 165 5.69 23.69 6.20
CA GLN A 165 6.19 25.06 6.08
C GLN A 165 5.01 26.00 5.82
N ALA A 166 5.07 27.23 6.34
CA ALA A 166 3.96 28.19 6.29
C ALA A 166 3.52 28.57 4.87
N ASP A 167 4.40 28.38 3.89
CA ASP A 167 4.19 28.60 2.45
C ASP A 167 3.75 27.34 1.68
N GLN A 168 3.88 26.15 2.27
CA GLN A 168 3.50 24.89 1.64
C GLN A 168 2.02 24.57 1.90
N ARG A 169 1.16 25.06 1.00
CA ARG A 169 -0.25 24.63 0.96
C ARG A 169 -0.29 23.11 0.74
N SER A 170 -0.95 22.39 1.65
CA SER A 170 -1.26 20.95 1.51
C SER A 170 -0.04 20.02 1.41
N ALA A 171 0.90 20.13 2.35
CA ALA A 171 2.02 19.19 2.46
C ALA A 171 1.61 17.86 3.14
N PHE A 172 2.03 16.74 2.56
CA PHE A 172 1.78 15.39 3.10
C PHE A 172 3.02 14.50 2.96
N ARG A 173 2.99 13.36 3.65
CA ARG A 173 4.03 12.34 3.58
C ARG A 173 3.46 11.06 3.03
N LEU A 174 4.18 10.47 2.09
CA LEU A 174 3.96 9.12 1.60
C LEU A 174 4.91 8.15 2.31
N TYR A 175 4.41 6.96 2.65
CA TYR A 175 5.17 5.90 3.28
C TYR A 175 5.37 4.73 2.33
N GLY A 176 6.62 4.33 2.16
CA GLY A 176 7.05 3.22 1.34
C GLY A 176 7.91 2.21 2.10
N ARG A 177 8.43 1.23 1.36
CA ARG A 177 9.30 0.14 1.86
C ARG A 177 10.67 0.66 2.27
N GLY A 178 10.80 1.04 3.54
CA GLY A 178 12.04 1.56 4.14
C GLY A 178 12.31 3.03 3.81
N TRP A 179 11.36 3.72 3.18
CA TRP A 179 11.50 5.10 2.72
C TRP A 179 10.22 5.90 2.96
N MET A 180 10.38 7.20 3.15
CA MET A 180 9.28 8.16 3.23
C MET A 180 9.55 9.30 2.26
N VAL A 181 8.49 9.83 1.65
CA VAL A 181 8.57 10.92 0.68
C VAL A 181 7.66 12.05 1.14
N ASP A 182 8.24 13.22 1.40
CA ASP A 182 7.49 14.45 1.67
C ASP A 182 7.10 15.07 0.33
N VAL A 183 5.82 15.43 0.19
CA VAL A 183 5.23 16.03 -1.00
C VAL A 183 4.53 17.32 -0.60
N ALA A 184 4.70 18.37 -1.38
CA ALA A 184 4.01 19.64 -1.19
C ALA A 184 3.58 20.22 -2.53
N ARG A 185 2.61 21.14 -2.51
CA ARG A 185 2.25 21.89 -3.70
C ARG A 185 3.22 23.05 -3.94
N ASP A 186 3.57 23.27 -5.19
CA ASP A 186 4.31 24.47 -5.62
C ASP A 186 3.36 25.65 -5.90
N VAL A 187 3.94 26.75 -6.40
CA VAL A 187 3.19 27.97 -6.74
C VAL A 187 2.20 27.78 -7.90
N ASP A 188 2.41 26.76 -8.73
CA ASP A 188 1.55 26.38 -9.87
C ASP A 188 0.51 25.31 -9.46
N ASP A 189 0.33 25.08 -8.15
CA ASP A 189 -0.54 24.04 -7.57
C ASP A 189 -0.13 22.60 -7.90
N ARG A 190 1.11 22.36 -8.36
CA ARG A 190 1.61 21.03 -8.73
C ARG A 190 2.21 20.31 -7.53
N LEU A 191 2.02 18.99 -7.44
CA LEU A 191 2.60 18.17 -6.39
C LEU A 191 4.07 17.86 -6.70
N LEU A 192 4.97 18.34 -5.85
CA LEU A 192 6.40 18.09 -5.95
C LEU A 192 6.90 17.32 -4.73
N VAL A 193 7.76 16.34 -5.00
CA VAL A 193 8.58 15.71 -3.97
C VAL A 193 9.54 16.78 -3.43
N THR A 194 9.54 16.97 -2.12
CA THR A 194 10.42 17.94 -1.45
C THR A 194 11.52 17.26 -0.65
N ARG A 195 11.29 16.01 -0.21
CA ARG A 195 12.29 15.25 0.55
C ARG A 195 12.09 13.74 0.40
N VAL A 196 13.20 13.01 0.30
CA VAL A 196 13.22 11.55 0.36
C VAL A 196 14.04 11.12 1.59
N ILE A 197 13.40 10.41 2.51
CA ILE A 197 13.93 10.07 3.84
C ILE A 197 14.02 8.56 3.98
N GLU A 198 15.16 8.06 4.42
CA GLU A 198 15.30 6.64 4.77
C GLU A 198 14.69 6.41 6.16
N ALA A 199 13.78 5.45 6.27
CA ALA A 199 13.10 5.15 7.53
C ALA A 199 14.07 4.40 8.46
N LYS A 200 14.50 5.05 9.55
CA LYS A 200 15.31 4.41 10.60
C LYS A 200 14.38 3.67 11.57
N ARG A 201 14.23 2.35 11.38
CA ARG A 201 13.34 1.44 12.12
C ARG A 201 11.85 1.84 12.08
N ALA A 202 10.97 0.88 12.41
CA ALA A 202 9.53 1.12 12.49
C ALA A 202 9.25 2.14 13.61
N GLN A 203 9.18 3.42 13.26
CA GLN A 203 8.57 4.43 14.13
C GLN A 203 7.12 4.02 14.38
N SER A 204 6.69 4.07 15.64
CA SER A 204 5.28 3.89 16.00
C SER A 204 4.45 4.93 15.27
N ASP A 205 3.27 4.52 14.79
CA ASP A 205 2.36 5.43 14.12
C ASP A 205 1.91 6.51 15.14
N ASP A 206 2.06 7.78 14.78
CA ASP A 206 1.60 8.91 15.61
C ASP A 206 0.08 9.01 15.46
N GLU A 207 -0.66 8.73 16.53
CA GLU A 207 -2.13 8.78 16.53
C GLU A 207 -2.69 10.16 16.15
N ARG A 208 -1.92 11.24 16.36
CA ARG A 208 -2.31 12.60 15.95
C ARG A 208 -2.24 12.81 14.44
N ARG A 209 -1.56 11.91 13.72
CA ARG A 209 -1.31 11.97 12.29
C ARG A 209 -1.58 10.58 11.70
N PRO A 210 -2.84 10.16 11.67
CA PRO A 210 -3.20 8.83 11.18
C PRO A 210 -2.70 8.63 9.76
N ILE A 211 -2.22 7.42 9.49
CA ILE A 211 -1.85 7.00 8.14
C ILE A 211 -3.10 6.48 7.45
N LEU A 212 -3.41 7.07 6.31
CA LEU A 212 -4.58 6.77 5.49
C LEU A 212 -4.16 5.88 4.32
N LEU A 213 -5.07 5.00 3.91
CA LEU A 213 -4.95 4.31 2.63
C LEU A 213 -5.55 5.20 1.53
N VAL A 214 -4.81 5.45 0.46
CA VAL A 214 -5.32 6.25 -0.66
C VAL A 214 -5.21 5.45 -1.95
N ARG A 215 -6.33 5.28 -2.66
CA ARG A 215 -6.38 4.64 -3.99
C ARG A 215 -6.39 5.69 -5.09
N GLY A 216 -5.72 5.41 -6.20
CA GLY A 216 -5.70 6.31 -7.36
C GLY A 216 -4.77 5.83 -8.46
N GLN A 217 -4.40 6.74 -9.35
CA GLN A 217 -3.39 6.52 -10.39
C GLN A 217 -2.20 7.43 -10.14
N PHE A 218 -1.37 7.05 -9.17
CA PHE A 218 -0.14 7.74 -8.81
C PHE A 218 1.00 7.33 -9.73
N ARG A 219 1.84 8.30 -10.11
CA ARG A 219 3.11 8.09 -10.80
C ARG A 219 4.11 9.17 -10.41
N PHE A 220 5.41 8.85 -10.46
CA PHE A 220 6.45 9.86 -10.32
C PHE A 220 6.83 10.38 -11.71
N VAL A 221 6.96 11.70 -11.86
CA VAL A 221 7.24 12.31 -13.18
C VAL A 221 8.42 13.27 -13.11
N ASP A 222 9.12 13.39 -14.24
CA ASP A 222 10.29 14.27 -14.37
C ASP A 222 9.83 15.73 -14.41
N HIS A 223 10.17 16.48 -13.35
CA HIS A 223 9.94 17.92 -13.23
C HIS A 223 11.24 18.74 -13.26
N THR A 224 12.35 18.13 -13.67
CA THR A 224 13.61 18.84 -13.92
C THR A 224 13.42 19.91 -14.98
N VAL A 225 14.28 20.92 -14.97
CA VAL A 225 14.36 21.95 -16.01
C VAL A 225 14.42 21.29 -17.39
N ALA A 226 15.28 20.28 -17.55
CA ALA A 226 15.41 19.52 -18.80
C ALA A 226 14.13 18.75 -19.18
N GLY A 227 13.44 18.16 -18.20
CA GLY A 227 12.15 17.49 -18.39
C GLY A 227 11.05 18.45 -18.86
N ARG A 228 10.99 19.66 -18.27
CA ARG A 228 10.01 20.70 -18.65
C ARG A 228 10.21 21.19 -20.10
N PHE A 229 11.45 21.30 -20.56
CA PHE A 229 11.73 21.65 -21.97
C PHE A 229 11.31 20.54 -22.95
N ARG A 230 11.40 19.26 -22.57
CA ARG A 230 10.91 18.15 -23.43
C ARG A 230 9.38 18.10 -23.50
N GLY A 231 8.68 18.49 -22.45
CA GLY A 231 7.21 18.54 -22.42
C GLY A 231 6.59 19.66 -23.24
N THR A 232 7.33 20.75 -23.48
CA THR A 232 6.88 21.92 -24.25
C THR A 232 7.24 21.87 -25.72
N ALA A 233 8.11 20.94 -26.13
CA ALA A 233 8.57 20.76 -27.51
C ALA A 233 7.73 19.74 -28.31
N ARG A 234 6.46 19.54 -27.96
CA ARG A 234 5.52 18.66 -28.67
C ARG A 234 4.31 19.42 -29.17
#